data_AF-A0A6C0L0J0-F1
#
_entry.id   AF-A0A6C0L0J0-F1
#
_cell.length_a   1.000
_cell.length_b   1.000
_cell.length_c   1.000
_cell.angle_alpha   90.00
_cell.angle_beta   90.00
_cell.angle_gamma   90.00
#
_symmetry.space_group_name_H-M   'P 1'
#
loop_
_entity.id
_entity.type
_entity.pdbx_description
1 polymer ?
#
loop_
_entity_poly.entity_id
_entity_poly.type
_entity_poly.pdbx_seq_one_letter_code
_entity_poly.pdbx_strand_id
1 'polypeptide(L)' 'MVQVYTQNTNGNVILLCGDRKSFRCRQRAIDSNGLKVKPMKFMSLKQAHKKGNTIYGPVYFYTISKI' A
#
# COMPACT_ATOMS: atom_id res chain seq x y z
N MET A 1 0.84 -8.44 11.94
CA MET A 1 1.72 -8.03 10.82
C MET A 1 1.44 -8.86 9.57
N VAL A 2 1.11 -8.19 8.46
CA VAL A 2 0.83 -8.74 7.14
C VAL A 2 1.68 -7.94 6.14
N GLN A 3 2.26 -8.64 5.16
CA GLN A 3 3.02 -8.04 4.08
C GLN A 3 2.18 -7.98 2.80
N VAL A 4 2.22 -6.85 2.11
CA VAL A 4 1.43 -6.63 0.89
C VAL A 4 2.23 -5.82 -0.11
N TYR A 5 2.17 -6.19 -1.37
CA TYR A 5 2.73 -5.39 -2.45
C TYR A 5 1.69 -4.37 -2.89
N THR A 6 2.12 -3.12 -3.06
CA THR A 6 1.28 -2.05 -3.59
C THR A 6 1.99 -1.26 -4.67
N GLN A 7 1.23 -0.46 -5.42
CA GLN A 7 1.75 0.49 -6.38
C GLN A 7 1.62 1.91 -5.83
N ASN A 8 2.70 2.68 -5.88
CA ASN A 8 2.61 4.12 -5.65
C ASN A 8 2.08 4.86 -6.90
N THR A 9 1.89 6.17 -6.77
CA THR A 9 1.45 7.06 -7.85
C THR A 9 2.38 7.05 -9.06
N ASN A 10 3.69 6.85 -8.84
CA ASN A 10 4.72 6.82 -9.89
C ASN A 10 4.83 5.45 -10.57
N GLY A 11 4.02 4.48 -10.17
CA GLY A 11 4.00 3.16 -10.77
C GLY A 11 5.01 2.15 -10.20
N ASN A 12 5.79 2.55 -9.21
CA ASN A 12 6.76 1.70 -8.52
C ASN A 12 6.06 0.74 -7.57
N VAL A 13 6.67 -0.43 -7.38
CA VAL A 13 6.18 -1.44 -6.44
C VAL A 13 6.78 -1.17 -5.06
N ILE A 14 5.94 -1.13 -4.04
CA ILE A 14 6.34 -0.97 -2.64
C ILE A 14 5.90 -2.19 -1.85
N LEU A 15 6.81 -2.73 -1.03
CA LEU A 15 6.48 -3.74 -0.03
C LEU A 15 6.04 -3.05 1.26
N LEU A 16 4.75 -3.19 1.61
CA LEU A 16 4.17 -2.66 2.83
C LEU A 16 4.04 -3.74 3.91
N CYS A 17 4.46 -3.42 5.12
CA CYS A 17 4.34 -4.26 6.30
C CYS A 17 3.41 -3.57 7.31
N GLY A 18 2.26 -4.15 7.65
CA GLY A 18 1.31 -3.49 8.56
C GLY A 18 0.26 -4.43 9.13
N ASP A 19 -0.75 -3.90 9.81
CA ASP A 19 -1.87 -4.70 10.32
C ASP A 19 -3.11 -4.62 9.44
N ARG A 20 -3.96 -5.66 9.52
CA ARG A 20 -5.20 -5.74 8.71
C ARG A 20 -6.10 -4.51 8.87
N LYS A 21 -6.14 -3.92 10.07
CA LYS A 21 -6.92 -2.71 10.36
C LYS A 21 -6.38 -1.51 9.57
N SER A 22 -5.06 -1.32 9.55
CA SER A 22 -4.39 -0.24 8.80
C SER A 22 -4.70 -0.32 7.29
N PHE A 23 -4.69 -1.53 6.72
CA PHE A 23 -5.02 -1.73 5.31
C PHE A 23 -6.51 -1.52 4.99
N ARG A 24 -7.42 -1.88 5.89
CA ARG A 24 -8.87 -1.71 5.70
C ARG A 24 -9.28 -0.25 5.56
N CYS A 25 -8.68 0.66 6.33
CA CYS A 25 -8.96 2.09 6.24
C CYS A 25 -8.58 2.66 4.87
N ARG A 26 -7.42 2.26 4.33
CA ARG A 26 -6.93 2.71 3.02
C ARG A 26 -7.72 2.13 1.84
N GLN A 27 -8.20 0.88 1.95
CA GLN A 27 -9.13 0.31 0.96
C GLN A 27 -10.42 1.10 0.86
N ARG A 28 -10.89 1.66 1.98
CA ARG A 28 -12.08 2.50 2.05
C ARG A 28 -11.89 3.91 1.50
N ALA A 29 -10.68 4.25 1.02
CA ALA A 29 -10.41 5.55 0.40
C ALA A 29 -10.69 6.74 1.33
N ILE A 30 -10.53 6.59 2.65
CA ILE A 30 -10.77 7.65 3.63
C ILE A 30 -9.50 7.87 4.45
N ASP A 31 -9.03 9.12 4.54
CA ASP A 31 -7.90 9.49 5.39
C ASP A 31 -8.31 9.72 6.86
N SER A 32 -7.35 10.04 7.71
CA SER A 32 -7.59 10.31 9.14
C SER A 32 -8.49 11.52 9.39
N ASN A 33 -8.64 12.41 8.40
CA ASN A 33 -9.44 13.63 8.48
C ASN A 33 -10.84 13.42 7.86
N GLY A 34 -11.17 12.19 7.47
CA GLY A 34 -12.45 11.86 6.83
C GLY A 34 -12.53 12.23 5.35
N LEU A 35 -11.43 12.67 4.74
CA LEU A 35 -11.41 13.08 3.33
C LEU A 35 -11.26 11.86 2.41
N LYS A 36 -11.93 11.91 1.25
CA LYS A 36 -11.76 10.91 0.21
C LYS A 36 -10.37 10.99 -0.41
N VAL A 37 -9.63 9.88 -0.38
CA VAL A 37 -8.29 9.74 -0.97
C VAL A 37 -8.27 8.62 -1.99
N LYS A 38 -7.32 8.64 -2.93
CA LYS A 38 -7.20 7.56 -3.91
C LYS A 38 -6.94 6.22 -3.18
N PRO A 39 -7.76 5.18 -3.41
CA PRO A 39 -7.57 3.89 -2.76
C PRO A 39 -6.24 3.28 -3.20
N MET A 40 -5.57 2.65 -2.25
CA MET A 40 -4.33 1.93 -2.50
C MET A 40 -4.64 0.64 -3.27
N LYS A 41 -3.94 0.40 -4.38
CA LYS A 41 -4.09 -0.82 -5.18
C LYS A 41 -3.12 -1.87 -4.69
N PHE A 42 -3.63 -2.94 -4.11
CA PHE A 42 -2.83 -4.10 -3.76
C PHE A 42 -2.62 -4.99 -4.98
N MET A 43 -1.46 -5.63 -5.03
CA MET A 43 -1.10 -6.55 -6.09
C MET A 43 -0.51 -7.83 -5.52
N SER A 44 -0.64 -8.92 -6.28
CA SER A 44 0.03 -10.17 -5.92
C SER A 44 1.52 -10.09 -6.23
N LEU A 45 2.31 -10.93 -5.56
CA LEU A 45 3.75 -11.07 -5.81
C LEU A 45 4.04 -11.36 -7.29
N LYS A 46 3.22 -12.21 -7.95
CA LYS A 46 3.34 -12.50 -9.39
C LYS A 46 3.17 -11.25 -10.25
N GLN A 47 2.24 -10.36 -9.90
CA GLN A 47 2.04 -9.10 -10.63
C GLN A 47 3.17 -8.10 -10.38
N ALA A 48 3.70 -8.06 -9.15
CA ALA A 48 4.86 -7.24 -8.80
C ALA A 48 6.10 -7.63 -9.63
N HIS A 49 6.43 -8.92 -9.70
CA HIS A 49 7.58 -9.41 -10.48
C HIS A 49 7.42 -9.15 -11.99
N LYS A 50 6.21 -9.29 -12.54
CA LYS A 50 5.95 -9.03 -13.97
C LYS A 50 6.19 -7.59 -14.39
N LYS A 51 6.13 -6.62 -13.45
CA LYS A 51 6.33 -5.21 -13.79
C LYS A 51 7.78 -4.82 -14.02
N GLY A 52 8.76 -5.64 -13.63
CA GLY A 52 10.18 -5.34 -13.81
C GLY A 52 10.66 -4.06 -13.08
N ASN A 53 9.79 -3.43 -12.29
CA ASN A 53 10.07 -2.18 -11.59
C ASN A 53 10.79 -2.45 -10.28
N THR A 54 11.69 -1.53 -9.92
CA THR A 54 12.41 -1.53 -8.64
C THR A 54 11.41 -1.66 -7.48
N ILE A 55 11.60 -2.68 -6.66
CA ILE A 55 10.80 -2.89 -5.45
C ILE A 55 11.41 -2.04 -4.34
N TYR A 56 10.64 -1.09 -3.82
CA TYR A 56 11.05 -0.26 -2.69
C TYR A 56 10.52 -0.85 -1.38
N GLY A 57 11.35 -0.87 -0.34
CA GLY A 57 10.94 -1.27 1.02
C GLY A 57 11.48 -2.64 1.46
N PRO A 58 11.25 -3.01 2.74
CA PRO A 58 9.95 -2.90 3.42
C PRO A 58 9.66 -1.56 4.09
N VAL A 59 8.45 -1.04 3.87
CA VAL A 59 7.93 0.16 4.56
C VAL A 59 6.89 -0.26 5.60
N TYR A 60 7.11 0.13 6.85
CA TYR A 60 6.25 -0.24 7.96
C TYR A 60 5.07 0.73 8.14
N PHE A 61 3.87 0.17 8.29
CA PHE A 61 2.60 0.86 8.26
C PHE A 61 1.71 0.42 9.43
N TYR A 62 1.92 1.06 10.57
CA TYR A 62 1.14 0.84 11.79
C TYR A 62 0.08 1.92 12.04
N THR A 63 -0.02 2.93 11.15
CA THR A 63 -0.90 4.10 11.31
C THR A 63 -1.57 4.53 9.98
N ILE A 64 -2.55 5.44 10.04
CA ILE A 64 -3.21 6.06 8.86
C ILE A 64 -2.29 7.14 8.22
N SER A 65 -0.96 7.01 8.29
CA SER A 65 -0.07 8.06 7.75
C SER A 65 -0.14 8.12 6.21
N LYS A 66 -0.06 9.34 5.63
CA LYS A 66 0.02 9.59 4.19
C LYS A 66 1.37 9.06 3.65
N ILE A 67 1.34 8.06 2.76
CA ILE A 67 2.37 7.88 1.72
C ILE A 67 1.88 8.66 0.50
#